data_AF-A0A2A4NAJ0-F1
#
_entry.id   AF-A0A2A4NAJ0-F1
#
_cell.length_a   1.000
_cell.length_b   1.000
_cell.length_c   1.000
_cell.angle_alpha   90.00
_cell.angle_beta   90.00
_cell.angle_gamma   90.00
#
_symmetry.space_group_name_H-M   'P 1'
#
loop_
_entity.id
_entity.type
_entity.pdbx_description
1 polymer ?
#
loop_
_entity_poly.entity_id
_entity_poly.type
_entity_poly.pdbx_seq_one_letter_code
_entity_poly.pdbx_strand_id
1 'polypeptide(L)'
;MNITTEQLQAIRPLLSKEDKELIAEQADKSSRTIEAVLQGNRANDEIERLCVKKAKENWTKLGGVFSKIESKNLNETLLIEEFQKLRANQVTSGEEYNRFMDVYLDLVHVKFVSEDELWEHLNNIHPDIISRAYWCIYLFARLLGVTEERAVAFYNSQI
;
A
#
# COMPACT_ATOMS: atom_id res chain seq x y z
N MET A 1 15.12 -22.37 19.03
CA MET A 1 15.13 -21.60 17.77
C MET A 1 15.43 -20.15 18.14
N ASN A 2 16.32 -19.40 17.45
CA ASN A 2 16.65 -18.03 17.90
C ASN A 2 15.68 -17.00 17.32
N ILE A 3 14.42 -17.03 17.75
CA ILE A 3 13.47 -15.94 17.47
C ILE A 3 13.53 -14.94 18.61
N THR A 4 13.77 -13.69 18.26
CA THR A 4 13.80 -12.58 19.22
C THR A 4 12.38 -12.22 19.65
N THR A 5 12.26 -11.63 20.83
CA THR A 5 10.96 -11.11 21.33
C THR A 5 10.36 -10.11 20.35
N GLU A 6 11.18 -9.27 19.74
CA GLU A 6 10.78 -8.29 18.72
C GLU A 6 10.16 -8.98 17.50
N GLN A 7 10.74 -10.10 17.05
CA GLN A 7 10.21 -10.88 15.93
C GLN A 7 8.88 -11.58 16.29
N LEU A 8 8.72 -12.07 17.52
CA LEU A 8 7.43 -12.64 17.98
C LEU A 8 6.34 -11.57 18.07
N GLN A 9 6.68 -10.39 18.56
CA GLN A 9 5.76 -9.26 18.62
C GLN A 9 5.37 -8.77 17.22
N ALA A 10 6.29 -8.82 16.25
CA ALA A 10 6.00 -8.50 14.85
C ALA A 10 5.09 -9.55 14.17
N ILE A 11 5.16 -10.81 14.59
CA ILE A 11 4.30 -11.89 14.10
C ILE A 11 2.89 -11.82 14.70
N ARG A 12 2.77 -11.40 15.96
CA ARG A 12 1.50 -11.32 16.72
C ARG A 12 0.32 -10.69 15.96
N PRO A 13 0.44 -9.56 15.23
CA PRO A 13 -0.67 -8.98 14.48
C PRO A 13 -1.07 -9.76 13.21
N LEU A 14 -0.21 -10.65 12.70
CA LEU A 14 -0.51 -11.48 11.53
C LEU A 14 -1.36 -12.72 11.88
N LEU A 15 -1.61 -12.95 13.17
CA LEU A 15 -2.38 -14.08 13.66
C LEU A 15 -3.73 -13.57 14.18
N SER A 16 -4.82 -14.05 13.59
CA SER A 16 -6.16 -13.75 14.08
C SER A 16 -6.40 -14.41 15.45
N LYS A 17 -7.56 -14.11 16.06
CA LYS A 17 -7.97 -14.78 17.29
C LYS A 17 -8.11 -16.29 17.07
N GLU A 18 -8.72 -16.67 15.95
CA GLU A 18 -8.94 -18.05 15.52
C GLU A 18 -7.61 -18.77 15.27
N ASP A 19 -6.63 -18.09 14.66
CA ASP A 19 -5.30 -18.67 14.46
C ASP A 19 -4.62 -19.02 15.79
N LYS A 20 -4.76 -18.15 16.80
CA LYS A 20 -4.19 -18.37 18.14
C LYS A 20 -4.91 -19.49 18.89
N GLU A 21 -6.21 -19.65 18.69
CA GLU A 21 -7.00 -20.77 19.22
C GLU A 21 -6.57 -22.10 18.60
N LEU A 22 -6.37 -22.14 17.28
CA LEU A 22 -5.86 -23.32 16.59
C LEU A 22 -4.44 -23.70 17.04
N ILE A 23 -3.56 -22.72 17.23
CA ILE A 23 -2.20 -22.97 17.75
C ILE A 23 -2.26 -23.48 19.20
N ALA A 24 -3.17 -22.92 20.01
CA ALA A 24 -3.38 -23.35 21.39
C ALA A 24 -3.83 -24.82 21.47
N GLU A 25 -4.76 -25.22 20.61
CA GLU A 25 -5.22 -26.61 20.47
C GLU A 25 -4.08 -27.53 20.01
N GLN A 26 -3.32 -27.12 18.99
CA GLN A 26 -2.19 -27.92 18.45
C GLN A 26 -1.06 -28.14 19.45
N ALA A 27 -0.77 -27.14 20.28
CA ALA A 27 0.29 -27.20 21.28
C ALA A 27 -0.17 -27.80 22.63
N ASP A 28 -1.45 -28.15 22.77
CA ASP A 28 -2.09 -28.51 24.04
C ASP A 28 -1.81 -27.46 25.14
N LYS A 29 -2.11 -26.20 24.82
CA LYS A 29 -1.95 -25.04 25.70
C LYS A 29 -3.18 -24.14 25.66
N SER A 30 -3.24 -23.20 26.59
CA SER A 30 -4.26 -22.16 26.55
C SER A 30 -3.87 -21.03 25.59
N SER A 31 -4.86 -20.37 24.98
CA SER A 31 -4.64 -19.17 24.13
C SER A 31 -3.91 -18.05 24.88
N ARG A 32 -4.09 -17.96 26.21
CA ARG A 32 -3.35 -17.03 27.08
C ARG A 32 -1.85 -17.34 27.11
N THR A 33 -1.47 -18.61 27.00
CA THR A 33 -0.06 -19.03 26.93
C THR A 33 0.55 -18.64 25.58
N ILE A 34 -0.20 -18.80 24.49
CA ILE A 34 0.22 -18.35 23.15
C ILE A 34 0.47 -16.83 23.16
N GLU A 35 -0.45 -16.08 23.75
CA GLU A 35 -0.34 -14.62 23.86
C GLU A 35 0.87 -14.20 24.71
N ALA A 36 1.16 -14.92 25.80
CA ALA A 36 2.33 -14.65 26.63
C ALA A 36 3.64 -14.92 25.88
N VAL A 37 3.69 -15.96 25.04
CA VAL A 37 4.87 -16.24 24.18
C VAL A 37 5.03 -15.17 23.11
N LEU A 38 3.95 -14.79 22.43
CA LEU A 38 3.97 -13.71 21.43
C LEU A 38 4.37 -12.34 21.99
N GLN A 39 4.15 -12.10 23.29
CA GLN A 39 4.58 -10.89 23.98
C GLN A 39 6.03 -10.95 24.47
N GLY A 40 6.69 -12.12 24.42
CA GLY A 40 8.01 -12.35 25.00
C GLY A 40 8.01 -12.55 26.51
N ASN A 41 6.84 -12.72 27.13
CA ASN A 41 6.70 -12.96 28.57
C ASN A 41 7.00 -14.41 28.95
N ARG A 42 7.06 -15.33 27.97
CA ARG A 42 7.40 -16.74 28.11
C ARG A 42 8.15 -17.23 26.87
N ALA A 43 9.09 -18.14 27.07
CA ALA A 43 9.76 -18.86 25.97
C ALA A 43 9.09 -20.23 25.77
N ASN A 44 8.83 -20.59 24.52
CA ASN A 44 8.33 -21.92 24.15
C ASN A 44 8.57 -22.18 22.65
N ASP A 45 9.62 -22.93 22.34
CA ASP A 45 10.06 -23.22 20.97
C ASP A 45 8.96 -23.81 20.06
N GLU A 46 8.06 -24.62 20.60
CA GLU A 46 6.97 -25.24 19.85
C GLU A 46 5.93 -24.18 19.43
N ILE A 47 5.46 -23.37 20.39
CA ILE A 47 4.53 -22.28 20.12
C ILE A 47 5.15 -21.28 19.15
N GLU A 48 6.41 -20.89 19.37
CA GLU A 48 7.13 -19.96 18.51
C GLU A 48 7.15 -20.46 17.05
N ARG A 49 7.45 -21.76 16.85
CA ARG A 49 7.47 -22.38 15.52
C ARG A 49 6.09 -22.41 14.88
N LEU A 50 5.04 -22.74 15.62
CA LEU A 50 3.67 -22.78 15.13
C LEU A 50 3.17 -21.38 14.75
N CYS A 51 3.45 -20.38 15.57
CA CYS A 51 3.14 -18.97 15.29
C CYS A 51 3.83 -18.50 13.99
N VAL A 52 5.11 -18.80 13.81
CA VAL A 52 5.86 -18.43 12.60
C VAL A 52 5.28 -19.11 11.36
N LYS A 53 4.98 -20.40 11.45
CA LYS A 53 4.39 -21.15 10.33
C LYS A 53 3.06 -20.53 9.91
N LYS A 54 2.18 -20.25 10.87
CA LYS A 54 0.86 -19.71 10.58
C LYS A 54 0.92 -18.30 10.00
N ALA A 55 1.83 -17.46 10.51
CA ALA A 55 2.05 -16.13 9.99
C ALA A 55 2.53 -16.13 8.53
N LYS A 56 3.40 -17.09 8.14
CA LYS A 56 3.82 -17.26 6.74
C LYS A 56 2.65 -17.64 5.81
N GLU A 57 1.74 -18.50 6.28
CA GLU A 57 0.54 -18.86 5.51
C GLU A 57 -0.35 -17.64 5.28
N ASN A 58 -0.58 -16.84 6.33
CA ASN A 58 -1.40 -15.63 6.24
C ASN A 58 -0.77 -14.56 5.34
N TRP A 59 0.55 -14.38 5.43
CA TRP A 59 1.30 -13.49 4.54
C TRP A 59 1.09 -13.84 3.06
N THR A 60 1.18 -15.12 2.72
CA THR A 60 1.02 -15.59 1.34
C THR A 60 -0.39 -15.31 0.80
N LYS A 61 -1.42 -15.50 1.65
CA LYS A 61 -2.81 -15.17 1.29
C LYS A 61 -2.99 -13.67 1.07
N LEU A 62 -2.36 -12.85 1.91
CA LEU A 62 -2.41 -11.39 1.80
C LEU A 62 -1.84 -10.92 0.45
N GLY A 63 -0.69 -11.47 0.04
CA GLY A 63 -0.10 -11.20 -1.27
C GLY A 63 -1.04 -11.49 -2.44
N GLY A 64 -1.78 -12.61 -2.40
CA GLY A 64 -2.77 -12.95 -3.42
C GLY A 64 -4.02 -12.04 -3.45
N VAL A 65 -4.34 -11.36 -2.34
CA VAL A 65 -5.41 -10.35 -2.29
C VAL A 65 -4.94 -9.04 -2.90
N PHE A 66 -3.70 -8.62 -2.61
CA PHE A 66 -3.12 -7.41 -3.20
C PHE A 66 -3.10 -7.46 -4.73
N SER A 67 -2.60 -8.55 -5.32
CA SER A 67 -2.60 -8.69 -6.79
C SER A 67 -4.00 -8.67 -7.41
N LYS A 68 -5.03 -9.13 -6.69
CA LYS A 68 -6.43 -9.06 -7.15
C LYS A 68 -7.01 -7.65 -7.09
N ILE A 69 -6.63 -6.86 -6.08
CA ILE A 69 -7.04 -5.45 -5.96
C ILE A 69 -6.37 -4.61 -7.05
N GLU A 70 -5.07 -4.80 -7.28
CA GLU A 70 -4.32 -4.11 -8.34
C GLU A 70 -4.89 -4.41 -9.73
N SER A 71 -5.21 -5.67 -10.01
CA SER A 71 -5.81 -6.07 -11.30
C SER A 71 -7.21 -5.51 -11.56
N LYS A 72 -7.94 -5.08 -10.51
CA LYS A 72 -9.29 -4.49 -10.64
C LYS A 72 -9.29 -2.98 -10.82
N ASN A 73 -8.18 -2.31 -10.53
CA ASN A 73 -8.08 -0.85 -10.54
C ASN A 73 -7.33 -0.30 -11.77
N LEU A 74 -6.98 -1.16 -12.74
CA LEU A 74 -6.39 -0.78 -14.01
C LEU A 74 -7.46 -0.91 -15.11
N ASN A 75 -7.93 0.24 -15.61
CA ASN A 75 -8.86 0.50 -16.73
C ASN A 75 -10.31 0.85 -16.34
N GLU A 76 -10.57 2.14 -16.05
CA GLU A 76 -11.86 2.80 -16.30
C GLU A 76 -11.69 4.34 -16.22
N THR A 77 -12.38 5.06 -17.11
CA THR A 77 -12.43 6.54 -17.17
C THR A 77 -12.80 7.14 -15.81
N LEU A 78 -11.99 8.04 -15.25
CA LEU A 78 -12.26 8.63 -13.93
C LEU A 78 -13.27 9.78 -13.99
N LEU A 79 -14.34 9.72 -13.19
CA LEU A 79 -15.22 10.88 -12.95
C LEU A 79 -14.67 11.78 -11.84
N ILE A 80 -15.08 13.07 -11.81
CA ILE A 80 -14.62 14.04 -10.79
C ILE A 80 -14.95 13.58 -9.35
N GLU A 81 -16.12 12.97 -9.13
CA GLU A 81 -16.52 12.43 -7.83
C GLU A 81 -15.65 11.23 -7.41
N GLU A 82 -15.16 10.45 -8.37
CA GLU A 82 -14.27 9.32 -8.13
C GLU A 82 -12.85 9.80 -7.85
N PHE A 83 -12.39 10.85 -8.54
CA PHE A 83 -11.15 11.55 -8.20
C PHE A 83 -11.19 12.10 -6.76
N GLN A 84 -12.30 12.69 -6.33
CA GLN A 84 -12.46 13.17 -4.94
C GLN A 84 -12.41 12.02 -3.92
N LYS A 85 -12.98 10.84 -4.24
CA LYS A 85 -12.87 9.64 -3.41
C LYS A 85 -11.44 9.12 -3.34
N LEU A 86 -10.71 9.11 -4.47
CA LEU A 86 -9.30 8.75 -4.49
C LEU A 86 -8.46 9.72 -3.66
N ARG A 87 -8.69 11.03 -3.79
CA ARG A 87 -8.05 12.05 -2.96
C ARG A 87 -8.26 11.81 -1.46
N ALA A 88 -9.48 11.46 -1.06
CA ALA A 88 -9.81 11.19 0.34
C ALA A 88 -9.10 9.94 0.90
N ASN A 89 -8.82 8.96 0.02
CA ASN A 89 -8.21 7.68 0.38
C ASN A 89 -6.69 7.63 0.12
N GLN A 90 -6.11 8.73 -0.35
CA GLN A 90 -4.70 8.75 -0.74
C GLN A 90 -3.76 8.92 0.44
N VAL A 91 -2.68 8.16 0.41
CA VAL A 91 -1.73 8.11 1.51
C VAL A 91 -0.85 9.36 1.43
N THR A 92 -0.84 10.13 2.51
CA THR A 92 -0.05 11.38 2.63
C THR A 92 1.29 11.17 3.33
N SER A 93 1.73 9.92 3.46
CA SER A 93 2.99 9.53 4.10
C SER A 93 3.45 8.15 3.64
N GLY A 94 4.73 7.85 3.78
CA GLY A 94 5.32 6.57 3.36
C GLY A 94 5.94 6.61 1.96
N GLU A 95 6.50 5.47 1.53
CA GLU A 95 7.35 5.37 0.33
C GLU A 95 6.64 5.84 -0.95
N GLU A 96 5.36 5.53 -1.06
CA GLU A 96 4.49 5.93 -2.15
C GLU A 96 4.34 7.46 -2.25
N TYR A 97 4.03 8.11 -1.13
CA TYR A 97 3.94 9.57 -1.08
C TYR A 97 5.31 10.23 -1.29
N ASN A 98 6.38 9.64 -0.74
CA ASN A 98 7.74 10.13 -0.95
C ASN A 98 8.10 10.08 -2.44
N ARG A 99 7.77 8.99 -3.14
CA ARG A 99 7.98 8.89 -4.59
C ARG A 99 7.23 9.97 -5.35
N PHE A 100 5.98 10.24 -4.99
CA PHE A 100 5.22 11.37 -5.56
C PHE A 100 5.90 12.71 -5.28
N MET A 101 6.37 12.93 -4.04
CA MET A 101 7.04 14.17 -3.65
C MET A 101 8.37 14.36 -4.38
N ASP A 102 9.15 13.30 -4.59
CA ASP A 102 10.37 13.33 -5.37
C ASP A 102 10.08 13.81 -6.80
N VAL A 103 9.08 13.20 -7.46
CA VAL A 103 8.65 13.62 -8.80
C VAL A 103 8.13 15.06 -8.79
N TYR A 104 7.34 15.45 -7.80
CA TYR A 104 6.85 16.82 -7.70
C TYR A 104 8.00 17.83 -7.55
N LEU A 105 8.99 17.54 -6.71
CA LEU A 105 10.16 18.40 -6.49
C LEU A 105 11.05 18.47 -7.73
N ASP A 106 11.19 17.37 -8.48
CA ASP A 106 11.92 17.36 -9.74
C ASP A 106 11.24 18.26 -10.79
N LEU A 107 9.90 18.28 -10.80
CA LEU A 107 9.10 18.99 -11.80
C LEU A 107 8.71 20.42 -11.42
N VAL A 108 8.72 20.80 -10.13
CA VAL A 108 8.23 22.12 -9.67
C VAL A 108 9.03 23.29 -10.22
N HIS A 109 10.29 23.04 -10.62
CA HIS A 109 11.18 24.05 -11.20
C HIS A 109 11.10 24.12 -12.73
N VAL A 110 10.40 23.17 -13.36
CA VAL A 110 10.24 23.10 -14.81
C VAL A 110 8.99 23.89 -15.20
N LYS A 111 9.12 24.75 -16.22
CA LYS A 111 8.00 25.55 -16.71
C LYS A 111 7.37 24.89 -17.93
N PHE A 112 6.28 24.16 -17.70
CA PHE A 112 5.48 23.55 -18.75
C PHE A 112 4.54 24.58 -19.38
N VAL A 113 4.40 24.54 -20.70
CA VAL A 113 3.56 25.45 -21.49
C VAL A 113 2.18 24.83 -21.75
N SER A 114 2.07 23.50 -21.75
CA SER A 114 0.81 22.78 -22.00
C SER A 114 0.68 21.49 -21.17
N GLU A 115 -0.55 20.96 -21.18
CA GLU A 115 -0.87 19.64 -20.60
C GLU A 115 -0.15 18.52 -21.38
N ASP A 116 -0.09 18.59 -22.71
CA ASP A 116 0.62 17.61 -23.54
C ASP A 116 2.13 17.55 -23.23
N GLU A 117 2.77 18.70 -23.00
CA GLU A 117 4.20 18.75 -22.69
C GLU A 117 4.51 18.07 -21.34
N LEU A 118 3.68 18.31 -20.33
CA LEU A 118 3.79 17.63 -19.03
C LEU A 118 3.52 16.13 -19.17
N TRP A 119 2.53 15.74 -19.99
CA TRP A 119 2.18 14.34 -20.24
C TRP A 119 3.32 13.56 -20.90
N GLU A 120 3.92 14.11 -21.95
CA GLU A 120 5.07 13.50 -22.63
C GLU A 120 6.27 13.38 -21.69
N HIS A 121 6.51 14.40 -20.86
CA HIS A 121 7.60 14.36 -19.88
C HIS A 121 7.39 13.26 -18.84
N LEU A 122 6.18 13.16 -18.27
CA LEU A 122 5.83 12.10 -17.33
C LEU A 122 5.93 10.72 -17.97
N ASN A 123 5.47 10.53 -19.21
CA ASN A 123 5.55 9.24 -19.91
C ASN A 123 6.99 8.78 -20.12
N ASN A 124 7.87 9.71 -20.45
CA ASN A 124 9.26 9.38 -20.78
C ASN A 124 10.14 9.19 -19.54
N ILE A 125 9.91 9.97 -18.47
CA ILE A 125 10.84 10.04 -17.33
C ILE A 125 10.24 9.41 -16.06
N HIS A 126 8.92 9.48 -15.87
CA HIS A 126 8.23 9.00 -14.68
C HIS A 126 6.98 8.17 -15.04
N PRO A 127 7.10 7.11 -15.88
CA PRO A 127 5.95 6.32 -16.32
C PRO A 127 5.23 5.61 -15.16
N ASP A 128 5.91 5.41 -14.04
CA ASP A 128 5.34 4.85 -12.81
C ASP A 128 4.22 5.72 -12.23
N ILE A 129 4.31 7.04 -12.39
CA ILE A 129 3.30 8.00 -11.89
C ILE A 129 2.02 7.96 -12.74
N ILE A 130 2.12 7.62 -14.02
CA ILE A 130 0.96 7.63 -14.94
C ILE A 130 -0.06 6.58 -14.53
N SER A 131 0.38 5.41 -14.08
CA SER A 131 -0.52 4.38 -13.54
C SER A 131 -1.26 4.81 -12.26
N ARG A 132 -0.86 5.93 -11.65
CA ARG A 132 -1.41 6.45 -10.40
C ARG A 132 -2.23 7.71 -10.65
N ALA A 133 -3.44 7.49 -11.16
CA ALA A 133 -4.36 8.53 -11.64
C ALA A 133 -4.46 9.76 -10.72
N TYR A 134 -4.67 9.59 -9.42
CA TYR A 134 -4.78 10.73 -8.49
C TYR A 134 -3.53 11.62 -8.49
N TRP A 135 -2.34 11.03 -8.39
CA TRP A 135 -1.09 11.80 -8.34
C TRP A 135 -0.78 12.45 -9.67
N CYS A 136 -0.98 11.73 -10.77
CA CYS A 136 -0.84 12.29 -12.10
C CYS A 136 -1.73 13.52 -12.25
N ILE A 137 -3.06 13.37 -12.07
CA ILE A 137 -4.03 14.47 -12.15
C ILE A 137 -3.67 15.64 -11.20
N TYR A 138 -3.18 15.32 -9.99
CA TYR A 138 -2.76 16.34 -9.03
C TYR A 138 -1.54 17.14 -9.51
N LEU A 139 -0.57 16.50 -10.16
CA LEU A 139 0.58 17.19 -10.78
C LEU A 139 0.12 18.15 -11.87
N PHE A 140 -0.82 17.74 -12.73
CA PHE A 140 -1.40 18.62 -13.75
C PHE A 140 -2.03 19.87 -13.13
N ALA A 141 -2.92 19.68 -12.15
CA ALA A 141 -3.59 20.79 -11.48
C ALA A 141 -2.60 21.75 -10.79
N ARG A 142 -1.53 21.21 -10.16
CA ARG A 142 -0.57 22.02 -9.41
C ARG A 142 0.50 22.70 -10.25
N LEU A 143 1.07 22.00 -11.23
CA LEU A 143 2.17 22.51 -12.03
C LEU A 143 1.69 23.45 -13.15
N LEU A 144 0.48 23.19 -13.70
CA LEU A 144 -0.10 24.01 -14.78
C LEU A 144 -1.12 25.03 -14.26
N GLY A 145 -1.57 24.91 -13.00
CA GLY A 145 -2.58 25.80 -12.44
C GLY A 145 -3.97 25.63 -13.06
N VAL A 146 -4.25 24.47 -13.66
CA VAL A 146 -5.58 24.14 -14.22
C VAL A 146 -6.52 23.62 -13.14
N THR A 147 -7.83 23.63 -13.40
CA THR A 147 -8.81 23.08 -12.46
C THR A 147 -8.71 21.55 -12.41
N GLU A 148 -9.17 20.96 -11.30
CA GLU A 148 -9.19 19.50 -11.13
C GLU A 148 -10.06 18.84 -12.22
N GLU A 149 -11.18 19.45 -12.61
CA GLU A 149 -12.05 18.95 -13.69
C GLU A 149 -11.34 18.91 -15.04
N ARG A 150 -10.57 19.95 -15.35
CA ARG A 150 -9.81 20.02 -16.60
C ARG A 150 -8.69 18.98 -16.61
N ALA A 151 -7.96 18.85 -15.50
CA ALA A 151 -6.90 17.85 -15.36
C ALA A 151 -7.45 16.40 -15.48
N VAL A 152 -8.61 16.12 -14.89
CA VAL A 152 -9.31 14.82 -15.03
C VAL A 152 -9.72 14.59 -16.49
N ALA A 153 -10.33 15.58 -17.14
CA ALA A 153 -10.75 15.47 -18.54
C ALA A 153 -9.57 15.23 -19.48
N PHE A 154 -8.45 15.93 -19.28
CA PHE A 154 -7.23 15.72 -20.04
C PHE A 154 -6.64 14.34 -19.80
N TYR A 155 -6.46 13.93 -18.54
CA TYR A 155 -5.93 12.61 -18.18
C TYR A 155 -6.74 11.49 -18.86
N ASN A 156 -8.08 11.55 -18.78
CA ASN A 156 -8.96 10.59 -19.44
C ASN A 156 -8.88 10.58 -20.96
N SER A 157 -8.48 11.68 -21.60
CA SER A 157 -8.34 11.74 -23.06
C SER A 157 -7.07 11.06 -23.57
N GLN A 158 -6.13 10.74 -22.68
CA GLN A 158 -4.81 10.18 -23.00
C GLN A 158 -4.69 8.67 -22.70
N ILE A 159 -5.69 8.08 -22.03
CA ILE A 159 -5.80 6.65 -21.68
C ILE A 159 -6.88 5.99 -22.52
#